data_AF-A0A5Q3QC84-F1
#
_entry.id   AF-A0A5Q3QC84-F1
#
_cell.length_a   1.000
_cell.length_b   1.000
_cell.length_c   1.000
_cell.angle_alpha   90.00
_cell.angle_beta   90.00
_cell.angle_gamma   90.00
#
_symmetry.space_group_name_H-M   'P 1'
#
loop_
_entity.id
_entity.type
_entity.pdbx_description
1 polymer ?
#
loop_
_entity_poly.entity_id
_entity_poly.type
_entity_poly.pdbx_seq_one_letter_code
_entity_poly.pdbx_strand_id
1 'polypeptide(L)'
;MDTDVNVREMVDVPSVEVISRAAVMLMSSAAEKLGLADDEPEHSATRDLDEARRLITALAGLVTASVEYLGAHAGPIRDGLQSLQRAFRETSAVPDPPGQGPGEKYTGPVH
;
A
#
# COMPACT_ATOMS: atom_id res chain seq x y z
N MET A 1 -10.23 -14.29 13.00
CA MET A 1 -8.97 -14.77 12.40
C MET A 1 -7.96 -14.81 13.51
N ASP A 2 -7.24 -15.93 13.62
CA ASP A 2 -6.17 -16.10 14.60
C ASP A 2 -5.02 -15.17 14.21
N THR A 3 -4.78 -14.11 14.98
CA THR A 3 -3.76 -13.07 14.70
C THR A 3 -2.46 -13.31 15.45
N ASP A 4 -2.29 -14.46 16.10
CA ASP A 4 -1.02 -14.86 16.66
C ASP A 4 -0.09 -15.34 15.54
N VAL A 5 0.65 -14.39 14.96
CA VAL A 5 1.80 -14.72 14.11
C VAL A 5 2.85 -15.36 15.02
N ASN A 6 2.80 -16.68 15.13
CA ASN A 6 3.82 -17.43 15.83
C ASN A 6 5.14 -17.30 15.03
N VAL A 7 6.05 -16.45 15.50
CA VAL A 7 7.33 -16.19 14.84
C VAL A 7 8.14 -17.47 14.62
N ARG A 8 7.93 -18.52 15.44
CA ARG A 8 8.58 -19.84 15.23
C ARG A 8 8.07 -20.56 13.97
N GLU A 9 6.84 -20.33 13.56
CA GLU A 9 6.25 -20.91 12.34
C GLU A 9 6.72 -20.18 11.07
N MET A 10 7.34 -19.00 11.20
CA MET A 10 7.84 -18.23 10.06
C MET A 10 8.99 -18.93 9.33
N VAL A 11 9.68 -19.88 9.98
CA VAL A 11 10.82 -20.60 9.40
C VAL A 11 10.43 -21.41 8.16
N ASP A 12 9.18 -21.88 8.10
CA ASP A 12 8.65 -22.71 7.03
C ASP A 12 7.92 -21.90 5.94
N VAL A 13 7.78 -20.57 6.12
CA VAL A 13 7.06 -19.69 5.18
C VAL A 13 8.02 -19.17 4.12
N PRO A 14 7.74 -19.38 2.81
CA PRO A 14 8.54 -18.80 1.74
C PRO A 14 8.62 -17.28 1.83
N SER A 15 9.79 -16.71 1.54
CA SER A 15 10.01 -15.25 1.59
C SER A 15 9.03 -14.47 0.70
N VAL A 16 8.70 -15.00 -0.48
CA VAL A 16 7.70 -14.42 -1.39
C VAL A 16 6.33 -14.29 -0.74
N GLU A 17 5.94 -15.25 0.11
CA GLU A 17 4.68 -15.23 0.83
C GLU A 17 4.71 -14.22 1.98
N VAL A 18 5.82 -14.14 2.72
CA VAL A 18 6.02 -13.12 3.77
C VAL A 18 5.89 -11.71 3.17
N ILE A 19 6.60 -11.46 2.05
CA ILE A 19 6.56 -10.16 1.36
C ILE A 19 5.15 -9.86 0.84
N SER A 20 4.49 -10.83 0.21
CA SER A 20 3.14 -10.63 -0.34
C SER A 20 2.12 -10.34 0.76
N ARG A 21 2.19 -11.03 1.90
CA ARG A 21 1.32 -10.77 3.05
C ARG A 21 1.58 -9.38 3.65
N ALA A 22 2.84 -8.96 3.76
CA ALA A 22 3.18 -7.61 4.21
C ALA A 22 2.67 -6.53 3.23
N ALA A 23 2.78 -6.77 1.92
CA ALA A 23 2.26 -5.87 0.90
C ALA A 23 0.73 -5.72 1.00
N VAL A 24 0.00 -6.82 1.17
CA VAL A 24 -1.46 -6.80 1.38
C VAL A 24 -1.81 -6.05 2.67
N MET A 25 -1.08 -6.29 3.77
CA MET A 25 -1.31 -5.57 5.03
C MET A 25 -1.15 -4.06 4.86
N LEU A 26 -0.04 -3.61 4.24
CA LEU A 26 0.19 -2.18 3.96
C LEU A 26 -0.89 -1.61 3.05
N MET A 27 -1.30 -2.35 2.02
CA MET A 27 -2.33 -1.94 1.06
C MET A 27 -3.69 -1.77 1.74
N SER A 28 -4.12 -2.75 2.53
CA SER A 28 -5.38 -2.69 3.28
C SER A 28 -5.36 -1.56 4.30
N SER A 29 -4.28 -1.40 5.07
CA SER A 29 -4.17 -0.29 6.01
C SER A 29 -4.18 1.08 5.31
N ALA A 30 -3.54 1.21 4.15
CA ALA A 30 -3.58 2.44 3.38
C ALA A 30 -4.99 2.74 2.84
N ALA A 31 -5.71 1.74 2.36
CA ALA A 31 -7.09 1.90 1.87
C ALA A 31 -8.02 2.38 2.99
N GLU A 32 -7.92 1.80 4.18
CA GLU A 32 -8.63 2.25 5.39
C GLU A 32 -8.30 3.70 5.72
N LYS A 33 -7.02 4.08 5.71
CA LYS A 33 -6.58 5.46 5.98
C LYS A 33 -6.96 6.46 4.89
N LEU A 34 -7.29 6.00 3.69
CA LEU A 34 -7.91 6.83 2.66
C LEU A 34 -9.44 6.92 2.79
N GLY A 35 -10.04 6.18 3.71
CA GLY A 35 -11.49 6.08 3.88
C GLY A 35 -12.18 5.22 2.83
N LEU A 36 -11.43 4.44 2.02
CA LEU A 36 -11.99 3.67 0.89
C LEU A 36 -12.83 2.47 1.32
N ALA A 37 -12.84 2.14 2.61
CA ALA A 37 -13.63 1.06 3.19
C ALA A 37 -15.05 1.51 3.61
N ASP A 38 -15.29 2.82 3.71
CA ASP A 38 -16.58 3.38 4.08
C ASP A 38 -17.39 3.77 2.82
N ASP A 39 -18.73 3.71 2.92
CA ASP A 39 -19.65 4.11 1.84
C ASP A 39 -19.50 5.60 1.45
N GLU A 40 -19.07 6.44 2.41
CA GLU A 40 -18.75 7.86 2.21
C GLU A 40 -17.27 8.13 2.57
N PRO A 41 -16.33 7.94 1.63
CA PRO A 41 -14.89 8.05 1.91
C PRO A 41 -14.45 9.43 2.42
N GLU A 42 -15.11 10.53 2.04
CA GLU A 42 -14.84 11.87 2.57
C GLU A 42 -15.21 12.07 4.05
N HIS A 43 -16.15 11.30 4.58
CA HIS A 43 -16.63 11.41 5.95
C HIS A 43 -16.20 10.25 6.84
N SER A 44 -15.35 9.37 6.32
CA SER A 44 -14.78 8.23 7.04
C SER A 44 -14.08 8.66 8.34
N ALA A 45 -14.42 7.98 9.45
CA ALA A 45 -13.82 8.23 10.75
C ALA A 45 -12.36 7.74 10.84
N THR A 46 -11.94 6.84 9.95
CA THR A 46 -10.60 6.26 9.91
C THR A 46 -9.66 6.98 8.95
N ARG A 47 -10.18 7.91 8.14
CA ARG A 47 -9.44 8.70 7.17
C ARG A 47 -8.36 9.56 7.82
N ASP A 48 -7.12 9.34 7.39
CA ASP A 48 -5.91 10.04 7.83
C ASP A 48 -4.89 10.02 6.68
N LEU A 49 -4.78 11.15 5.97
CA LEU A 49 -3.87 11.26 4.83
C LEU A 49 -2.39 11.20 5.22
N ASP A 50 -2.03 11.63 6.43
CA ASP A 50 -0.62 11.58 6.85
C ASP A 50 -0.19 10.14 7.14
N GLU A 51 -1.06 9.33 7.74
CA GLU A 51 -0.84 7.88 7.87
C GLU A 51 -0.87 7.17 6.51
N ALA A 52 -1.85 7.49 5.64
CA ALA A 52 -1.93 6.90 4.30
C ALA A 52 -0.65 7.15 3.48
N ARG A 53 -0.10 8.38 3.53
CA ARG A 53 1.15 8.74 2.85
C ARG A 53 2.30 7.82 3.26
N ARG A 54 2.45 7.56 4.56
CA ARG A 54 3.52 6.73 5.11
C ARG A 54 3.37 5.27 4.66
N LEU A 55 2.16 4.73 4.72
CA LEU A 55 1.85 3.36 4.30
C LEU A 55 2.06 3.13 2.80
N ILE A 56 1.54 4.03 1.95
CA ILE A 56 1.73 3.96 0.50
C ILE A 56 3.21 4.08 0.14
N THR A 57 3.95 4.97 0.80
CA THR A 57 5.40 5.12 0.57
C THR A 57 6.18 3.87 0.98
N ALA A 58 5.81 3.25 2.10
CA ALA A 58 6.42 1.99 2.54
C ALA A 58 6.11 0.84 1.56
N LEU A 59 4.85 0.72 1.12
CA LEU A 59 4.44 -0.26 0.12
C LEU A 59 5.21 -0.08 -1.19
N ALA A 60 5.33 1.16 -1.69
CA ALA A 60 6.10 1.44 -2.89
C ALA A 60 7.56 1.01 -2.77
N GLY A 61 8.21 1.31 -1.63
CA GLY A 61 9.57 0.85 -1.36
C GLY A 61 9.68 -0.68 -1.33
N LEU A 62 8.75 -1.36 -0.65
CA LEU A 62 8.70 -2.82 -0.57
C LEU A 62 8.55 -3.44 -1.97
N VAL A 63 7.60 -2.96 -2.76
CA VAL A 63 7.31 -3.48 -4.11
C VAL A 63 8.50 -3.27 -5.04
N THR A 64 9.06 -2.06 -5.07
CA THR A 64 10.22 -1.76 -5.92
C THR A 64 11.43 -2.63 -5.56
N ALA A 65 11.66 -2.89 -4.26
CA ALA A 65 12.76 -3.73 -3.81
C ALA A 65 12.54 -5.23 -4.05
N SER A 66 11.28 -5.69 -4.19
CA SER A 66 10.95 -7.12 -4.24
C SER A 66 10.37 -7.61 -5.57
N VAL A 67 10.13 -6.71 -6.53
CA VAL A 67 9.40 -7.00 -7.78
C VAL A 67 9.95 -8.19 -8.57
N GLU A 68 11.26 -8.37 -8.60
CA GLU A 68 11.92 -9.47 -9.34
C GLU A 68 11.66 -10.85 -8.70
N TYR A 69 11.29 -10.89 -7.42
CA TYR A 69 11.03 -12.12 -6.68
C TYR A 69 9.55 -12.49 -6.58
N LEU A 70 8.65 -11.53 -6.84
CA LEU A 70 7.20 -11.70 -6.64
C LEU A 70 6.52 -12.54 -7.74
N GLY A 71 7.18 -12.76 -8.88
CA GLY A 71 6.64 -13.55 -9.99
C GLY A 71 5.23 -13.09 -10.40
N ALA A 72 4.28 -14.02 -10.41
CA ALA A 72 2.89 -13.74 -10.78
C ALA A 72 2.17 -12.75 -9.85
N HIS A 73 2.60 -12.60 -8.59
CA HIS A 73 1.99 -11.67 -7.64
C HIS A 73 2.38 -10.21 -7.87
N ALA A 74 3.43 -9.94 -8.67
CA ALA A 74 3.95 -8.60 -8.88
C ALA A 74 2.94 -7.66 -9.56
N GLY A 75 2.19 -8.17 -10.55
CA GLY A 75 1.21 -7.38 -11.31
C GLY A 75 0.10 -6.82 -10.40
N PRO A 76 -0.70 -7.68 -9.76
CA PRO A 76 -1.77 -7.24 -8.88
C PRO A 76 -1.33 -6.29 -7.75
N ILE A 77 -0.14 -6.52 -7.16
CA ILE A 77 0.38 -5.66 -6.10
C ILE A 77 0.72 -4.26 -6.64
N ARG A 78 1.34 -4.15 -7.82
CA ARG A 78 1.61 -2.86 -8.46
C ARG A 78 0.34 -2.12 -8.83
N ASP A 79 -0.66 -2.82 -9.36
CA ASP A 79 -1.94 -2.23 -9.76
C ASP A 79 -2.69 -1.69 -8.54
N GLY A 80 -2.67 -2.44 -7.42
CA GLY A 80 -3.20 -2.00 -6.14
C GLY A 80 -2.48 -0.75 -5.60
N LEU A 81 -1.14 -0.74 -5.63
CA LEU A 81 -0.34 0.42 -5.24
C LEU A 81 -0.67 1.67 -6.09
N GLN A 82 -0.73 1.54 -7.42
CA GLN A 82 -1.10 2.66 -8.30
C GLN A 82 -2.51 3.17 -8.04
N SER A 83 -3.44 2.27 -7.69
CA SER A 83 -4.81 2.65 -7.33
C SER A 83 -4.85 3.45 -6.03
N LEU A 84 -4.07 3.06 -5.02
CA LEU A 84 -3.92 3.84 -3.79
C LEU A 84 -3.27 5.21 -4.02
N GLN A 85 -2.24 5.28 -4.87
CA GLN A 85 -1.57 6.54 -5.20
C GLN A 85 -2.51 7.53 -5.90
N ARG A 86 -3.32 7.04 -6.85
CA ARG A 86 -4.37 7.85 -7.51
C ARG A 86 -5.44 8.30 -6.53
N ALA A 87 -5.97 7.37 -5.74
CA ALA A 87 -6.96 7.69 -4.72
C ALA A 87 -6.44 8.76 -3.74
N PHE A 88 -5.20 8.63 -3.26
CA PHE A 88 -4.58 9.64 -2.40
C PHE A 88 -4.54 11.02 -3.07
N ARG A 89 -4.14 11.08 -4.33
CA ARG A 89 -4.06 12.32 -5.10
C ARG A 89 -5.42 12.99 -5.27
N GLU A 90 -6.46 12.21 -5.59
CA GLU A 90 -7.85 12.69 -5.73
C GLU A 90 -8.43 13.17 -4.39
N THR A 91 -8.03 12.51 -3.32
CA THR A 91 -8.51 12.72 -1.94
C THR A 91 -7.83 13.93 -1.27
N SER A 92 -6.62 14.29 -1.71
CA SER A 92 -5.87 15.42 -1.16
C SER A 92 -6.43 16.76 -1.62
N ALA A 93 -6.79 17.63 -0.67
CA ALA A 93 -7.22 19.00 -0.95
C ALA A 93 -6.12 19.84 -1.63
N VAL A 94 -4.86 19.49 -1.39
CA VAL A 94 -3.69 20.09 -2.04
C VAL A 94 -2.87 18.95 -2.65
N PRO A 95 -3.04 18.66 -3.95
CA PRO A 95 -2.29 17.59 -4.60
C PRO A 95 -0.80 17.87 -4.59
N ASP A 96 -0.01 16.83 -4.32
CA ASP A 96 1.45 16.90 -4.47
C ASP A 96 1.81 17.13 -5.95
N PRO A 97 2.93 17.83 -6.23
CA PRO A 97 3.47 17.89 -7.58
C PRO A 97 3.76 16.50 -8.15
N PRO A 98 3.70 16.30 -9.48
CA PRO A 98 4.07 15.02 -10.09
C PRO A 98 5.47 14.56 -9.67
N GLY A 99 5.59 13.31 -9.25
CA GLY A 99 6.82 12.71 -8.74
C GLY A 99 7.05 12.90 -7.23
N GLN A 100 6.19 13.66 -6.54
CA GLN A 100 6.28 13.95 -5.11
C GLN A 100 5.13 13.37 -4.28
N GLY A 101 4.17 12.70 -4.93
CA GLY A 101 3.12 11.95 -4.24
C GLY A 101 3.66 10.77 -3.43
N PRO A 102 2.83 10.17 -2.56
CA PRO A 102 3.24 9.02 -1.75
C PRO A 102 3.80 7.88 -2.61
N GLY A 103 5.03 7.46 -2.31
CA GLY A 103 5.73 6.40 -3.05
C GLY A 103 6.21 6.75 -4.47
N GLU A 104 5.85 7.91 -5.04
CA GLU A 104 6.20 8.27 -6.43
C GLU A 104 7.71 8.39 -6.67
N LYS A 105 8.50 8.64 -5.63
CA LYS A 105 9.97 8.56 -5.70
C LYS A 105 10.50 7.20 -6.16
N TYR A 106 9.71 6.13 -5.97
CA TYR A 106 10.06 4.77 -6.37
C TYR A 106 9.35 4.31 -7.66
N THR A 107 8.13 4.79 -7.90
CA THR A 107 7.26 4.32 -8.99
C THR A 107 7.19 5.26 -10.18
N GLY A 108 7.70 6.49 -10.03
CA GLY A 108 7.39 7.60 -10.92
C GLY A 108 6.01 8.22 -10.64
N PRO A 109 5.66 9.31 -11.35
CA PRO A 109 4.38 9.98 -11.20
C PRO A 109 3.21 9.07 -11.59
N VAL A 110 2.09 9.18 -10.87
CA VAL A 110 0.79 8.63 -11.31
C VAL A 110 -0.06 9.71 -12.00
N HIS A 111 -0.79 9.29 -13.04
CA HIS A 111 -1.64 10.11 -13.89
C HIS A 111 -3.10 9.73 -13.77
#